data_AF-A0A376SA70-F1
#
_entry.id   AF-A0A376SA70-F1
#
_cell.length_a   1.000
_cell.length_b   1.000
_cell.length_c   1.000
_cell.angle_alpha   90.00
_cell.angle_beta   90.00
_cell.angle_gamma   90.00
#
_symmetry.space_group_name_H-M   'P 1'
#
loop_
_entity.id
_entity.type
_entity.pdbx_description
1 polymer ?
#
loop_
_entity_poly.entity_id
_entity_poly.type
_entity_poly.pdbx_seq_one_letter_code
_entity_poly.pdbx_strand_id
1 'polypeptide(L)'
;MKRLIVGISGASGAIYGVRLLQVLRDVADIETHLVMSQAARQTLSLETDFSLREVQVLADVTHDARDIPPASLPVLSRRWGMVILPCSIKTLSGIVHSYTDGLLTRAADVVLKERRPAGALRA
;
A
#
# COMPACT_ATOMS: atom_id res chain seq x y z
N MET A 1 4.20 0.53 18.67
CA MET A 1 4.13 0.91 17.24
C MET A 1 2.98 0.22 16.53
N LYS A 2 2.11 1.03 15.90
CA LYS A 2 1.05 0.60 14.99
C LYS A 2 1.64 0.44 13.60
N ARG A 3 1.39 -0.67 12.92
CA ARG A 3 1.90 -0.91 11.57
C ARG A 3 0.84 -0.58 10.52
N LEU A 4 1.13 0.30 9.57
CA LEU A 4 0.18 0.71 8.52
C LEU A 4 0.71 0.30 7.14
N ILE A 5 -0.11 -0.34 6.32
CA ILE A 5 0.24 -0.59 4.91
C ILE A 5 -0.13 0.63 4.09
N VAL A 6 0.81 1.14 3.32
CA VAL A 6 0.57 2.16 2.30
C VAL A 6 0.74 1.52 0.93
N GLY A 7 -0.37 1.33 0.25
CA GLY A 7 -0.44 0.86 -1.12
C GLY A 7 -0.47 2.03 -2.09
N ILE A 8 0.35 2.00 -3.15
CA ILE A 8 0.25 2.94 -4.26
C ILE A 8 -0.02 2.11 -5.53
N SER A 9 -1.10 2.44 -6.24
CA SER A 9 -1.46 1.77 -7.51
C SER A 9 -1.33 2.72 -8.70
N GLY A 10 -1.43 2.18 -9.92
CA GLY A 10 -1.30 2.95 -11.17
C GLY A 10 -2.56 3.71 -11.55
N ALA A 11 -3.10 4.49 -10.62
CA ALA A 11 -4.09 5.53 -10.91
C ALA A 11 -3.40 6.90 -10.87
N SER A 12 -4.00 7.89 -11.52
CA SER A 12 -3.50 9.25 -11.47
C SER A 12 -3.52 9.80 -10.04
N GLY A 13 -2.58 10.68 -9.74
CA GLY A 13 -2.39 11.27 -8.42
C GLY A 13 -1.35 10.53 -7.58
N ALA A 14 -0.26 10.04 -8.19
CA ALA A 14 0.82 9.37 -7.45
C ALA A 14 1.37 10.25 -6.31
N ILE A 15 1.32 11.58 -6.48
CA ILE A 15 1.71 12.58 -5.47
C ILE A 15 0.97 12.42 -4.13
N TYR A 16 -0.28 11.95 -4.12
CA TYR A 16 -1.03 11.76 -2.88
C TYR A 16 -0.44 10.64 -2.02
N GLY A 17 0.02 9.55 -2.64
CA GLY A 17 0.72 8.47 -1.95
C GLY A 17 2.06 8.95 -1.38
N VAL A 18 2.80 9.76 -2.14
CA VAL A 18 4.07 10.36 -1.69
C VAL A 18 3.84 11.28 -0.49
N ARG A 19 2.86 12.18 -0.58
CA ARG A 19 2.52 13.11 0.51
C ARG A 19 2.06 12.38 1.76
N LEU A 20 1.27 11.32 1.62
CA LEU A 20 0.84 10.49 2.73
C LEU A 20 2.06 9.90 3.47
N LEU A 21 3.04 9.35 2.74
CA LEU A 21 4.26 8.81 3.35
C LEU A 21 5.08 9.90 4.07
N GLN A 22 5.20 11.09 3.48
CA GLN A 22 5.89 12.23 4.10
C GLN A 22 5.25 12.61 5.44
N VAL A 23 3.92 12.72 5.49
CA VAL A 23 3.19 13.07 6.71
C VAL A 23 3.29 11.96 7.75
N LEU A 24 3.18 10.69 7.34
CA LEU A 24 3.23 9.55 8.25
C LEU A 24 4.62 9.34 8.88
N ARG A 25 5.69 9.73 8.18
CA ARG A 25 7.06 9.65 8.69
C ARG A 25 7.25 10.43 10.00
N ASP A 26 6.54 11.54 10.16
CA ASP A 26 6.64 12.38 11.36
C ASP A 26 5.77 11.86 12.54
N VAL A 27 5.05 10.75 12.35
CA VAL A 27 4.19 10.15 13.37
C VAL A 27 4.92 9.02 14.09
N ALA A 28 5.49 9.31 15.26
CA ALA A 28 6.36 8.40 16.03
C ALA A 28 5.78 7.00 16.34
N ASP A 29 4.46 6.86 16.39
CA ASP A 29 3.78 5.60 16.71
C ASP A 29 3.39 4.76 15.50
N ILE A 30 3.72 5.18 14.27
CA ILE A 30 3.35 4.49 13.03
C ILE A 30 4.60 3.96 12.32
N GLU A 31 4.61 2.65 12.07
CA GLU A 31 5.57 1.98 11.19
C GLU A 31 4.89 1.71 9.84
N THR A 32 5.40 2.32 8.77
CA THR A 32 4.84 2.28 7.43
C THR A 32 5.44 1.14 6.58
N HIS A 33 4.56 0.35 5.97
CA HIS A 33 4.93 -0.69 5.01
C HIS A 33 4.43 -0.31 3.61
N LEU A 34 5.34 0.09 2.72
CA LEU A 34 5.03 0.48 1.36
C LEU A 34 4.93 -0.73 0.42
N VAL A 35 3.87 -0.74 -0.40
CA VAL A 35 3.72 -1.63 -1.55
C VAL A 35 3.32 -0.79 -2.76
N MET A 36 4.13 -0.82 -3.83
CA MET A 36 3.84 -0.08 -5.07
C MET A 36 3.68 -1.05 -6.24
N SER A 37 2.54 -1.00 -6.94
CA SER A 37 2.35 -1.79 -8.16
C SER A 37 3.28 -1.33 -9.29
N GLN A 38 3.52 -2.17 -10.29
CA GLN A 38 4.35 -1.77 -11.44
C GLN A 38 3.79 -0.55 -12.17
N ALA A 39 2.46 -0.51 -12.35
CA ALA A 39 1.79 0.64 -12.94
C ALA A 39 1.95 1.92 -12.08
N ALA A 40 1.98 1.79 -10.75
CA ALA A 40 2.24 2.94 -9.86
C ALA A 40 3.63 3.54 -10.06
N ARG A 41 4.64 2.69 -10.30
CA ARG A 41 6.02 3.15 -10.57
C ARG A 41 6.08 3.96 -11.86
N GLN A 42 5.33 3.55 -12.88
CA GLN A 42 5.21 4.28 -14.15
C GLN A 42 4.48 5.61 -13.94
N THR A 43 3.33 5.61 -13.27
CA THR A 43 2.59 6.84 -12.98
C THR A 43 3.41 7.83 -12.17
N LEU A 44 4.16 7.36 -11.16
CA LEU A 44 5.06 8.21 -10.38
C LEU A 44 6.05 8.95 -11.29
N SER A 45 6.70 8.22 -12.21
CA SER A 45 7.67 8.82 -13.15
C SER A 45 7.05 9.75 -14.19
N LEU A 46 5.76 9.62 -14.47
CA LEU A 46 5.05 10.46 -15.44
C LEU A 46 4.47 11.73 -14.80
N GLU A 47 4.08 11.66 -13.54
CA GLU A 47 3.33 12.75 -12.88
C GLU A 47 4.15 13.57 -11.88
N THR A 48 5.34 13.09 -11.50
CA THR A 48 6.12 13.72 -10.43
C THR A 48 7.61 13.67 -10.71
N ASP A 49 8.36 14.58 -10.07
CA ASP A 49 9.82 14.59 -10.12
C ASP A 49 10.46 13.58 -9.15
N PHE A 50 9.67 12.81 -8.40
CA PHE A 50 10.18 11.83 -7.45
C PHE A 50 10.64 10.56 -8.17
N SER A 51 11.85 10.13 -7.86
CA SER A 51 12.32 8.79 -8.18
C SER A 51 11.66 7.73 -7.29
N LEU A 52 11.61 6.49 -7.78
CA LEU A 52 11.14 5.35 -6.99
C LEU A 52 11.90 5.22 -5.66
N ARG A 53 13.21 5.45 -5.68
CA ARG A 53 14.07 5.32 -4.51
C ARG A 53 13.75 6.39 -3.46
N GLU A 54 13.48 7.62 -3.88
CA GLU A 54 13.08 8.70 -2.97
C GLU A 54 11.77 8.37 -2.27
N VAL A 55 10.80 7.81 -2.99
CA VAL A 55 9.53 7.39 -2.37
C VAL A 55 9.74 6.20 -1.44
N GLN A 56 10.57 5.23 -1.82
CA GLN A 56 10.88 4.06 -1.00
C GLN A 56 11.49 4.43 0.35
N VAL A 57 12.41 5.40 0.40
CA VAL A 57 13.01 5.83 1.67
C VAL A 57 12.02 6.59 2.56
N LEU A 58 10.87 7.05 2.05
CA LEU A 58 9.81 7.66 2.86
C LEU A 58 9.12 6.65 3.79
N ALA A 59 9.16 5.36 3.46
CA ALA A 59 8.57 4.31 4.27
C ALA A 59 9.63 3.59 5.13
N ASP A 60 9.19 3.04 6.27
CA ASP A 60 10.08 2.26 7.16
C ASP A 60 10.45 0.92 6.52
N VAL A 61 9.52 0.29 5.80
CA VAL A 61 9.72 -0.98 5.11
C VAL A 61 9.09 -0.94 3.73
N THR A 62 9.81 -1.42 2.72
CA THR A 62 9.32 -1.52 1.34
C THR A 62 9.25 -2.97 0.89
N HIS A 63 8.13 -3.38 0.28
CA HIS A 63 7.96 -4.73 -0.26
C HIS A 63 7.84 -4.69 -1.79
N ASP A 64 8.41 -5.67 -2.50
CA ASP A 64 8.21 -5.76 -3.95
C ASP A 64 6.79 -6.29 -4.25
N ALA A 65 6.14 -5.71 -5.26
CA ALA A 65 4.79 -6.12 -5.63
C ALA A 65 4.69 -7.59 -6.09
N ARG A 66 5.81 -8.21 -6.47
CA ARG A 66 5.91 -9.61 -6.88
C ARG A 66 6.17 -10.56 -5.71
N ASP A 67 6.47 -10.05 -4.53
CA ASP A 67 6.74 -10.86 -3.33
C ASP A 67 5.44 -11.38 -2.71
N ILE A 68 4.78 -12.28 -3.44
CA ILE A 68 3.60 -13.06 -3.04
C ILE A 68 3.89 -14.18 -1.99
N PRO A 69 5.14 -14.63 -1.69
CA PRO A 69 5.32 -15.79 -0.80
C PRO A 69 4.70 -15.61 0.60
N PRO A 70 4.27 -16.73 1.23
CA PRO A 70 3.59 -16.73 2.53
C PRO A 70 4.39 -16.14 3.71
N ALA A 71 5.68 -15.85 3.57
CA ALA A 71 6.52 -15.32 4.65
C ALA A 71 6.26 -13.84 4.99
N SER A 72 5.81 -13.02 4.03
CA SER A 72 5.45 -11.61 4.29
C SER A 72 4.07 -11.48 4.97
N LEU A 73 3.20 -12.50 4.82
CA LEU A 73 1.78 -12.48 5.24
C LEU A 73 1.53 -12.43 6.76
N PRO A 74 2.25 -13.17 7.62
CA PRO A 74 2.14 -13.06 9.08
C PRO A 74 2.54 -11.69 9.63
N VAL A 75 3.44 -10.98 8.93
CA VAL A 75 3.80 -9.59 9.26
C VAL A 75 2.67 -8.63 8.86
N LEU A 76 1.88 -8.96 7.82
CA LEU A 76 0.72 -8.15 7.43
C LEU A 76 -0.50 -8.30 8.37
N SER A 77 -0.70 -9.44 9.02
CA SER A 77 -1.90 -9.70 9.85
C SER A 77 -1.88 -9.02 11.23
N ARG A 78 -0.71 -8.63 11.75
CA ARG A 78 -0.59 -7.88 13.02
C ARG A 78 -0.76 -6.35 12.88
N ARG A 79 -1.11 -5.87 11.68
CA ARG A 79 -1.16 -4.45 11.34
C ARG A 79 -2.40 -3.73 11.84
N TRP A 80 -2.32 -2.41 11.88
CA TRP A 80 -3.40 -1.51 12.24
C TRP A 80 -4.42 -1.36 11.11
N GLY A 81 -3.96 -1.38 9.86
CA GLY A 81 -4.82 -1.35 8.67
C GLY A 81 -4.04 -1.20 7.37
N MET A 82 -4.75 -0.89 6.29
CA MET A 82 -4.21 -0.64 4.96
C MET A 82 -4.93 0.52 4.31
N VAL A 83 -4.17 1.37 3.62
CA VAL A 83 -4.68 2.43 2.75
C VAL A 83 -4.06 2.25 1.36
N ILE A 84 -4.86 2.41 0.30
CA ILE A 84 -4.37 2.42 -1.09
C ILE A 84 -4.65 3.79 -1.68
N LEU A 85 -3.59 4.55 -1.99
CA LEU A 85 -3.70 5.94 -2.46
C LEU A 85 -2.59 6.27 -3.48
N PRO A 86 -2.94 6.54 -4.75
CA PRO A 86 -4.26 6.37 -5.36
C PRO A 86 -4.61 4.89 -5.60
N CYS A 87 -5.92 4.59 -5.72
CA CYS A 87 -6.44 3.25 -6.01
C CYS A 87 -7.05 3.22 -7.43
N SER A 88 -6.46 2.42 -8.32
CA SER A 88 -6.96 2.23 -9.68
C SER A 88 -8.15 1.28 -9.70
N ILE A 89 -9.02 1.45 -10.70
CA ILE A 89 -10.18 0.56 -10.90
C ILE A 89 -9.71 -0.89 -11.03
N LYS A 90 -8.59 -1.17 -11.69
CA LYS A 90 -8.00 -2.52 -11.74
C LYS A 90 -7.73 -3.07 -10.34
N THR A 91 -7.08 -2.28 -9.48
CA THR A 91 -6.73 -2.72 -8.12
C THR A 91 -7.99 -2.93 -7.28
N LEU A 92 -8.93 -1.98 -7.33
CA LEU A 92 -10.21 -2.08 -6.61
C LEU A 92 -11.02 -3.30 -7.05
N SER A 93 -11.18 -3.50 -8.35
CA SER A 93 -11.88 -4.66 -8.91
C SER A 93 -11.20 -5.97 -8.50
N GLY A 94 -9.87 -6.01 -8.48
CA GLY A 94 -9.10 -7.16 -7.98
C GLY A 94 -9.44 -7.49 -6.54
N ILE A 95 -9.49 -6.48 -5.66
CA ILE A 95 -9.85 -6.64 -4.25
C ILE A 95 -11.29 -7.12 -4.09
N VAL A 96 -12.24 -6.48 -4.77
CA VAL A 96 -13.68 -6.80 -4.67
C VAL A 96 -13.98 -8.24 -5.11
N HIS A 97 -13.28 -8.73 -6.12
CA HIS A 97 -13.47 -10.10 -6.64
C HIS A 97 -12.47 -11.10 -6.05
N SER A 98 -11.67 -10.70 -5.05
CA SER A 98 -10.58 -11.50 -4.50
C SER A 98 -9.66 -12.12 -5.56
N TYR A 99 -9.44 -11.37 -6.65
CA TYR A 99 -8.50 -11.73 -7.69
C TYR A 99 -7.12 -11.21 -7.31
N THR A 100 -6.31 -12.13 -6.81
CA THR A 100 -5.00 -11.79 -6.26
C THR A 100 -3.87 -11.98 -7.28
N ASP A 101 -3.51 -10.91 -7.97
CA ASP A 101 -2.46 -10.88 -9.00
C ASP A 101 -1.11 -10.33 -8.52
N GLY A 102 -1.01 -9.91 -7.25
CA GLY A 102 0.21 -9.41 -6.66
C GLY A 102 0.10 -9.14 -5.16
N LEU A 103 1.20 -8.66 -4.56
CA LEU A 103 1.25 -8.39 -3.12
C LEU A 103 0.25 -7.30 -2.69
N LEU A 104 -0.03 -6.31 -3.53
CA LEU A 104 -0.94 -5.21 -3.20
C LEU A 104 -2.38 -5.71 -2.97
N THR A 105 -2.91 -6.48 -3.93
CA THR A 105 -4.24 -7.09 -3.85
C THR A 105 -4.26 -8.18 -2.77
N ARG A 106 -3.17 -8.96 -2.61
CA ARG A 106 -3.07 -9.97 -1.53
C ARG A 106 -3.10 -9.36 -0.14
N ALA A 107 -2.36 -8.28 0.06
CA ALA A 107 -2.32 -7.57 1.33
C ALA A 107 -3.70 -7.05 1.72
N ALA A 108 -4.46 -6.52 0.75
CA ALA A 108 -5.83 -6.08 0.96
C ALA A 108 -6.74 -7.26 1.33
N ASP A 109 -6.68 -8.39 0.62
CA ASP A 109 -7.44 -9.61 0.97
C ASP A 109 -7.14 -10.09 2.38
N VAL A 110 -5.85 -10.07 2.80
CA VAL A 110 -5.46 -10.44 4.16
C VAL A 110 -6.01 -9.45 5.19
N VAL A 111 -5.98 -8.16 4.92
CA VAL A 111 -6.53 -7.16 5.85
C VAL A 111 -8.06 -7.30 5.97
N LEU A 112 -8.75 -7.58 4.86
CA LEU A 112 -10.20 -7.78 4.84
C LEU A 112 -10.62 -9.08 5.55
N LYS A 113 -9.90 -10.19 5.34
CA LYS A 113 -10.22 -11.48 5.98
C LYS A 113 -9.98 -11.48 7.49
N GLU A 114 -8.91 -10.81 7.94
CA GLU A 114 -8.47 -10.81 9.35
C GLU A 114 -9.23 -9.79 10.21
N ARG A 115 -10.23 -9.08 9.65
CA ARG A 115 -11.12 -8.09 10.30
C ARG A 115 -10.63 -7.61 11.68
N ARG A 116 -9.85 -6.53 11.72
CA ARG A 116 -9.66 -5.78 12.96
C ARG A 116 -10.78 -4.74 13.12
N PRO A 117 -11.43 -4.64 14.30
CA PRO A 117 -12.44 -3.62 14.55
C PRO A 117 -11.76 -2.26 14.69
N ALA A 118 -11.56 -1.55 13.58
CA ALA A 118 -11.15 -0.16 13.56
C ALA A 118 -11.68 0.50 12.28
N GLY A 119 -12.70 1.37 12.43
CA GLY A 119 -13.11 2.39 11.46
C GLY A 119 -13.26 1.93 10.01
N ALA A 120 -14.37 1.28 9.70
CA ALA A 120 -14.74 0.99 8.32
C ALA A 120 -14.86 2.31 7.52
N LEU A 121 -13.91 2.58 6.63
CA LEU A 121 -14.21 3.30 5.40
C LEU A 121 -15.10 2.34 4.58
N ARG A 122 -16.42 2.51 4.73
CA ARG A 122 -17.39 1.84 3.87
C ARG A 122 -17.23 2.39 2.46
N ALA A 123 -17.20 1.48 1.49
CA ALA A 123 -17.24 1.81 0.06
C ALA A 123 -18.46 2.68 -0.28
#